data_AF-A0A1N7RJ84-F1
#
_entry.id   AF-A0A1N7RJ84-F1
#
_cell.length_a   1.000
_cell.length_b   1.000
_cell.length_c   1.000
_cell.angle_alpha   90.00
_cell.angle_beta   90.00
_cell.angle_gamma   90.00
#
_symmetry.space_group_name_H-M   'P 1'
#
loop_
_entity.id
_entity.type
_entity.pdbx_description
1 polymer ?
#
loop_
_entity_poly.entity_id
_entity_poly.type
_entity_poly.pdbx_seq_one_letter_code
_entity_poly.pdbx_strand_id
1 'polypeptide(L)'
;MASNETKRSRFSGPCTDCGYKNDCKAYVELSDHLFSHAKFNSEPVLSVMDQALDELVRLYIGSLGILRSQRRLEQSALGNALSALVDLCITGIYTNGLINDRAEFVQEALICRDGHAIFPYTWMCPVCVAAGRSRPDCYLPGARREKKNGKIRDFPNVDRLAKPGGRAIGDQGIQAIKSLLRAVLKVSDPTARLRDGGGARGEFDLTVATHEVLAFIEVKAKPLVSYPLVVDISDSDNREKHHRWQNISAGAAKSFSLFLGAIKEFLNLSRPTIDNVDSWPLPDLARLAGNPDTVACIIDNWSQHASAYATWKDEPDRLRWHRFGCGNFNTDDIDGTRVEKRVANTKELPGLDRTDDIKKGAAQVLRYSRLKFLCEKRSLHSVLMGNTDALTHHDDYVSPLLHLKVIDSQGAPERTEWIFDAMIGLTHNHFNASKLGEIFAFERLLTALTPPTNDLTEALAHAQDASLP
;
A
#
# COMPACT_ATOMS: atom_id res chain seq x y z
N MET A 1 -26.20 40.30 -10.18
CA MET A 1 -25.71 38.95 -9.81
C MET A 1 -24.28 39.11 -9.29
N ALA A 2 -24.14 39.28 -7.98
CA ALA A 2 -22.81 39.31 -7.35
C ALA A 2 -22.33 37.86 -7.26
N SER A 3 -21.24 37.54 -7.97
CA SER A 3 -20.58 36.25 -7.85
C SER A 3 -20.08 36.10 -6.41
N ASN A 4 -20.66 35.16 -5.66
CA ASN A 4 -20.06 34.66 -4.43
C ASN A 4 -18.75 33.97 -4.80
N GLU A 5 -17.68 34.75 -4.96
CA GLU A 5 -16.32 34.24 -4.80
C GLU A 5 -16.21 33.80 -3.34
N THR A 6 -16.56 32.54 -3.09
CA THR A 6 -16.08 31.82 -1.91
C THR A 6 -14.57 32.01 -1.89
N LYS A 7 -14.09 32.93 -1.04
CA LYS A 7 -12.67 33.12 -0.77
C LYS A 7 -12.10 31.75 -0.43
N ARG A 8 -11.43 31.13 -1.41
CA ARG A 8 -10.66 29.91 -1.17
C ARG A 8 -9.69 30.26 -0.05
N SER A 9 -9.89 29.67 1.12
CA SER A 9 -9.01 29.90 2.26
C SER A 9 -7.60 29.50 1.83
N ARG A 10 -6.68 30.47 1.76
CA ARG A 10 -5.27 30.15 1.53
C ARG A 10 -4.80 29.24 2.66
N PHE A 11 -3.89 28.34 2.34
CA PHE A 11 -3.32 27.41 3.31
C PHE A 11 -2.73 28.16 4.52
N SER A 12 -3.19 27.80 5.72
CA SER A 12 -2.62 28.23 7.00
C SER A 12 -1.78 27.10 7.59
N GLY A 13 -0.46 27.21 7.50
CA GLY A 13 0.48 26.23 8.03
C GLY A 13 1.33 26.79 9.17
N PRO A 14 2.35 26.05 9.63
CA PRO A 14 3.14 26.46 10.79
C PRO A 14 3.99 27.71 10.52
N CYS A 15 4.17 28.05 9.24
CA CYS A 15 4.85 29.25 8.80
C CYS A 15 3.95 30.47 8.57
N THR A 16 2.62 30.30 8.56
CA THR A 16 1.69 31.38 8.22
C THR A 16 1.76 32.52 9.24
N ASP A 17 1.70 32.16 10.53
CA ASP A 17 1.74 33.07 11.68
C ASP A 17 3.06 32.97 12.47
N CYS A 18 4.12 32.54 11.80
CA CYS A 18 5.43 32.39 12.45
C CYS A 18 6.05 33.78 12.70
N GLY A 19 6.39 34.09 13.96
CA GLY A 19 7.06 35.35 14.32
C GLY A 19 8.41 35.57 13.61
N TYR A 20 9.05 34.47 13.16
CA TYR A 20 10.32 34.49 12.43
C TYR A 20 10.16 34.58 10.91
N LYS A 21 8.92 34.64 10.38
CA LYS A 21 8.64 34.47 8.95
C LYS A 21 9.43 35.40 8.03
N ASN A 22 9.60 36.66 8.42
CA ASN A 22 10.27 37.67 7.58
C ASN A 22 11.77 37.42 7.42
N ASP A 23 12.41 36.78 8.41
CA ASP A 23 13.86 36.54 8.43
C ASP A 23 14.21 35.04 8.30
N CYS A 24 13.21 34.16 8.29
CA CYS A 24 13.42 32.71 8.22
C CYS A 24 13.81 32.30 6.80
N LYS A 25 15.10 32.00 6.60
CA LYS A 25 15.65 31.51 5.32
C LYS A 25 14.92 30.26 4.81
N ALA A 26 14.52 29.35 5.70
CA ALA A 26 13.73 28.18 5.32
C ALA A 26 12.37 28.57 4.73
N TYR A 27 11.72 29.60 5.28
CA TYR A 27 10.43 30.08 4.77
C TYR A 27 10.57 30.66 3.37
N VAL A 28 11.61 31.47 3.11
CA VAL A 28 11.85 32.04 1.78
C VAL A 28 11.97 30.94 0.73
N GLU A 29 12.80 29.91 0.99
CA GLU A 29 12.98 28.79 0.07
C GLU A 29 11.69 27.97 -0.13
N LEU A 30 10.94 27.71 0.94
CA LEU A 30 9.65 27.02 0.85
C LEU A 30 8.59 27.87 0.15
N SER A 31 8.62 29.19 0.29
CA SER A 31 7.72 30.09 -0.42
C SER A 31 7.92 29.96 -1.93
N ASP A 32 9.17 29.93 -2.38
CA ASP A 32 9.51 29.86 -3.80
C ASP A 32 9.20 28.50 -4.42
N HIS A 33 9.35 27.41 -3.65
CA HIS A 33 9.29 26.04 -4.18
C HIS A 33 8.07 25.22 -3.74
N LEU A 34 7.27 25.72 -2.80
CA LEU A 34 6.11 24.98 -2.27
C LEU A 34 4.90 25.90 -2.11
N PHE A 35 4.99 26.93 -1.27
CA PHE A 35 3.83 27.74 -0.89
C PHE A 35 3.32 28.64 -2.02
N SER A 36 4.13 28.96 -3.03
CA SER A 36 3.67 29.69 -4.22
C SER A 36 2.86 28.82 -5.18
N HIS A 37 2.97 27.49 -5.11
CA HIS A 37 2.31 26.61 -6.05
C HIS A 37 0.80 26.54 -5.80
N ALA A 38 0.01 26.79 -6.84
CA ALA A 38 -1.45 26.75 -6.77
C ALA A 38 -1.98 25.40 -6.25
N LYS A 39 -1.36 24.29 -6.69
CA LYS A 39 -1.72 22.92 -6.27
C LYS A 39 -1.57 22.69 -4.76
N PHE A 40 -0.56 23.30 -4.15
CA PHE A 40 -0.35 23.20 -2.70
C PHE A 40 -1.44 23.98 -1.92
N ASN A 41 -1.83 25.14 -2.44
CA ASN A 41 -2.81 26.03 -1.80
C ASN A 41 -4.27 25.62 -2.03
N SER A 42 -4.58 24.88 -3.10
CA SER A 42 -5.94 24.41 -3.37
C SER A 42 -6.28 23.18 -2.54
N GLU A 43 -7.55 23.06 -2.13
CA GLU A 43 -8.02 21.75 -1.67
C GLU A 43 -7.94 20.73 -2.82
N PRO A 44 -7.43 19.51 -2.56
CA PRO A 44 -7.30 18.49 -3.57
C PRO A 44 -8.70 18.08 -4.04
N VAL A 45 -8.88 18.08 -5.36
CA VAL A 45 -10.05 17.46 -5.99
C VAL A 45 -9.81 15.96 -6.00
N LEU A 46 -10.58 15.22 -5.22
CA LEU A 46 -10.49 13.76 -5.16
C LEU A 46 -11.05 13.15 -6.45
N SER A 47 -10.26 12.30 -7.09
CA SER A 47 -10.73 11.49 -8.22
C SER A 47 -11.79 10.47 -7.78
N VAL A 48 -12.50 9.87 -8.73
CA VAL A 48 -13.46 8.77 -8.44
C VAL A 48 -12.74 7.61 -7.73
N MET A 49 -11.51 7.29 -8.16
CA MET A 49 -10.65 6.30 -7.53
C MET A 49 -10.31 6.67 -6.08
N ASP A 50 -9.95 7.93 -5.80
CA ASP A 50 -9.63 8.39 -4.44
C ASP A 50 -10.85 8.26 -3.50
N GLN A 51 -12.04 8.60 -3.99
CA GLN A 51 -13.29 8.49 -3.22
C GLN A 51 -13.63 7.03 -2.92
N ALA A 52 -13.47 6.13 -3.90
CA ALA A 52 -13.70 4.71 -3.71
C ALA A 52 -12.68 4.08 -2.74
N LEU A 53 -11.42 4.52 -2.77
CA LEU A 53 -10.40 4.12 -1.79
C LEU A 53 -10.72 4.63 -0.39
N ASP A 54 -11.17 5.88 -0.24
CA ASP A 54 -11.56 6.43 1.05
C ASP A 54 -12.72 5.63 1.67
N GLU A 55 -13.68 5.21 0.86
CA GLU A 55 -14.80 4.39 1.31
C GLU A 55 -14.36 2.99 1.73
N LEU A 56 -13.49 2.34 0.94
CA LEU A 56 -12.86 1.07 1.30
C LEU A 56 -12.13 1.16 2.65
N VAL A 57 -11.27 2.18 2.81
CA VAL A 57 -10.53 2.43 4.05
C VAL A 57 -11.48 2.64 5.22
N ARG A 58 -12.52 3.47 5.06
CA ARG A 58 -13.51 3.75 6.10
C ARG A 58 -14.22 2.49 6.57
N LEU A 59 -14.74 1.68 5.65
CA LEU A 59 -15.46 0.45 5.98
C LEU A 59 -14.54 -0.60 6.61
N TYR A 60 -13.31 -0.74 6.10
CA TYR A 60 -12.31 -1.65 6.69
C TYR A 60 -11.99 -1.28 8.15
N ILE A 61 -11.72 0.00 8.41
CA ILE A 61 -11.44 0.49 9.78
C ILE A 61 -12.66 0.29 10.68
N GLY A 62 -13.87 0.50 10.15
CA GLY A 62 -15.15 0.13 10.79
C GLY A 62 -15.15 -1.31 11.32
N SER A 63 -14.83 -2.25 10.43
CA SER A 63 -14.72 -3.68 10.76
C SER A 63 -13.60 -3.98 11.75
N LEU A 64 -12.46 -3.28 11.71
CA LEU A 64 -11.41 -3.43 12.73
C LEU A 64 -11.91 -3.02 14.12
N GLY A 65 -12.72 -1.96 14.21
CA GLY A 65 -13.38 -1.56 15.46
C GLY A 65 -14.26 -2.67 16.04
N ILE A 66 -15.04 -3.34 15.19
CA ILE A 66 -15.89 -4.47 15.58
C ILE A 66 -15.05 -5.69 15.98
N LEU A 67 -14.02 -6.05 15.22
CA LEU A 67 -13.12 -7.16 15.58
C LEU A 67 -12.43 -6.91 16.93
N ARG A 68 -12.01 -5.67 17.20
CA ARG A 68 -11.43 -5.30 18.49
C ARG A 68 -12.45 -5.42 19.63
N SER A 69 -13.68 -4.94 19.45
CA SER A 69 -14.72 -5.07 20.50
C SER A 69 -15.08 -6.52 20.80
N GLN A 70 -14.96 -7.40 19.79
CA GLN A 70 -15.11 -8.85 19.92
C GLN A 70 -13.85 -9.58 20.43
N ARG A 71 -12.76 -8.85 20.76
CA ARG A 71 -11.45 -9.42 21.15
C ARG A 71 -10.85 -10.38 20.11
N ARG A 72 -11.15 -10.15 18.83
CA ARG A 72 -10.60 -10.87 17.67
C ARG A 72 -9.46 -10.12 16.99
N LEU A 73 -9.16 -8.90 17.45
CA LEU A 73 -8.03 -8.09 17.00
C LEU A 73 -7.35 -7.45 18.21
N GLU A 74 -6.11 -7.87 18.46
CA GLU A 74 -5.26 -7.26 19.49
C GLU A 74 -4.68 -5.93 19.02
N GLN A 75 -4.40 -5.02 19.95
CA GLN A 75 -3.82 -3.71 19.63
C GLN A 75 -2.47 -3.83 18.90
N SER A 76 -1.65 -4.82 19.28
CA SER A 76 -0.37 -5.11 18.63
C SER A 76 -0.50 -5.60 17.19
N ALA A 77 -1.66 -6.14 16.80
CA ALA A 77 -1.93 -6.61 15.44
C ALA A 77 -2.45 -5.50 14.50
N LEU A 78 -2.70 -4.29 15.02
CA LEU A 78 -3.23 -3.18 14.22
C LEU A 78 -2.31 -2.84 13.04
N GLY A 79 -0.99 -2.82 13.25
CA GLY A 79 -0.02 -2.54 12.18
C GLY A 79 -0.17 -3.51 11.00
N ASN A 80 -0.23 -4.81 11.29
CA ASN A 80 -0.46 -5.85 10.27
C ASN A 80 -1.81 -5.67 9.56
N ALA A 81 -2.87 -5.33 10.30
CA ALA A 81 -4.19 -5.11 9.72
C ALA A 81 -4.21 -3.90 8.77
N LEU A 82 -3.50 -2.81 9.12
CA LEU A 82 -3.39 -1.64 8.26
C LEU A 82 -2.49 -1.90 7.04
N SER A 83 -1.42 -2.69 7.18
CA SER A 83 -0.62 -3.15 6.03
C SER A 83 -1.43 -4.02 5.08
N ALA A 84 -2.27 -4.92 5.62
CA ALA A 84 -3.19 -5.74 4.83
C ALA A 84 -4.22 -4.89 4.07
N LEU A 85 -4.75 -3.83 4.70
CA LEU A 85 -5.62 -2.86 4.03
C LEU A 85 -4.90 -2.15 2.88
N VAL A 86 -3.65 -1.70 3.06
CA VAL A 86 -2.91 -1.05 1.98
C VAL A 86 -2.66 -2.00 0.81
N ASP A 87 -2.29 -3.25 1.07
CA ASP A 87 -2.12 -4.28 0.04
C ASP A 87 -3.46 -4.60 -0.68
N LEU A 88 -4.59 -4.58 0.04
CA LEU A 88 -5.94 -4.72 -0.54
C LEU A 88 -6.30 -3.53 -1.45
N CYS A 89 -6.03 -2.29 -1.00
CA CYS A 89 -6.22 -1.08 -1.82
C CYS A 89 -5.40 -1.15 -3.11
N ILE A 90 -4.11 -1.50 -3.01
CA ILE A 90 -3.22 -1.65 -4.16
C ILE A 90 -3.74 -2.75 -5.10
N THR A 91 -4.21 -3.87 -4.55
CA THR A 91 -4.82 -4.96 -5.33
C THR A 91 -6.04 -4.46 -6.11
N GLY A 92 -6.91 -3.66 -5.48
CA GLY A 92 -8.05 -3.04 -6.14
C GLY A 92 -7.63 -2.16 -7.32
N ILE A 93 -6.64 -1.30 -7.13
CA ILE A 93 -6.12 -0.42 -8.19
C ILE A 93 -5.49 -1.24 -9.33
N TYR A 94 -4.72 -2.28 -9.01
CA TYR A 94 -4.14 -3.16 -10.03
C TYR A 94 -5.22 -3.89 -10.82
N THR A 95 -6.25 -4.38 -10.14
CA THR A 95 -7.38 -5.09 -10.76
C THR A 95 -8.19 -4.16 -11.65
N ASN A 96 -8.38 -2.90 -11.26
CA ASN A 96 -9.00 -1.87 -12.11
C ASN A 96 -8.25 -1.71 -13.43
N GLY A 97 -6.92 -1.66 -13.38
CA GLY A 97 -6.07 -1.53 -14.58
C GLY A 97 -6.14 -2.70 -15.58
N LEU A 98 -6.83 -3.80 -15.23
CA LEU A 98 -7.07 -4.92 -16.15
C LEU A 98 -8.27 -4.69 -17.07
N ILE A 99 -9.09 -3.67 -16.81
CA ILE A 99 -10.34 -3.42 -17.52
C ILE A 99 -10.26 -2.08 -18.28
N ASN A 100 -10.77 -2.03 -19.51
CA ASN A 100 -10.90 -0.80 -20.29
C ASN A 100 -12.25 -0.09 -20.08
N ASP A 101 -12.44 1.04 -20.77
CA ASP A 101 -13.67 1.83 -20.82
C ASP A 101 -14.91 1.07 -21.33
N ARG A 102 -14.72 -0.12 -21.92
CA ARG A 102 -15.79 -1.00 -22.42
C ARG A 102 -16.06 -2.19 -21.48
N ALA A 103 -15.52 -2.15 -20.26
CA ALA A 103 -15.63 -3.24 -19.29
C ALA A 103 -15.02 -4.58 -19.76
N GLU A 104 -14.03 -4.54 -20.66
CA GLU A 104 -13.35 -5.73 -21.19
C GLU A 104 -11.89 -5.81 -20.72
N PHE A 105 -11.36 -7.03 -20.65
CA PHE A 105 -9.96 -7.26 -20.26
C PHE A 105 -8.99 -6.71 -21.30
N VAL A 106 -7.93 -6.02 -20.83
CA VAL A 106 -6.90 -5.42 -21.70
C VAL A 106 -5.67 -6.30 -21.92
N GLN A 107 -5.62 -7.48 -21.29
CA GLN A 107 -4.50 -8.41 -21.38
C GLN A 107 -4.95 -9.88 -21.34
N GLU A 108 -4.07 -10.77 -21.78
CA GLU A 108 -4.27 -12.22 -21.69
C GLU A 108 -4.34 -12.67 -20.22
N ALA A 109 -5.21 -13.62 -19.93
CA ALA A 109 -5.23 -14.35 -18.67
C ALA A 109 -4.46 -15.66 -18.80
N LEU A 110 -3.94 -16.16 -17.69
CA LEU A 110 -3.36 -17.49 -17.57
C LEU A 110 -4.48 -18.51 -17.32
N ILE A 111 -4.67 -19.45 -18.25
CA ILE A 111 -5.51 -20.63 -18.01
C ILE A 111 -4.74 -21.60 -17.10
N CYS A 112 -5.28 -21.81 -15.91
CA CYS A 112 -4.80 -22.74 -14.91
C CYS A 112 -5.33 -24.16 -15.17
N ARG A 113 -4.59 -25.17 -14.70
CA ARG A 113 -4.97 -26.59 -14.81
C ARG A 113 -6.27 -26.93 -14.07
N ASP A 114 -6.69 -26.07 -13.15
CA ASP A 114 -7.93 -26.23 -12.37
C ASP A 114 -9.15 -25.56 -13.01
N GLY A 115 -9.05 -25.16 -14.29
CA GLY A 115 -10.16 -24.55 -15.04
C GLY A 115 -10.36 -23.06 -14.76
N HIS A 116 -9.49 -22.46 -13.95
CA HIS A 116 -9.51 -21.03 -13.65
C HIS A 116 -8.70 -20.23 -14.66
N ALA A 117 -9.22 -19.08 -15.06
CA ALA A 117 -8.42 -18.04 -15.68
C ALA A 117 -7.89 -17.09 -14.61
N ILE A 118 -6.59 -16.77 -14.64
CA ILE A 118 -5.92 -16.02 -13.58
C ILE A 118 -5.15 -14.87 -14.20
N PHE A 119 -5.17 -13.71 -13.53
CA PHE A 119 -4.35 -12.55 -13.83
C PHE A 119 -3.23 -12.44 -12.77
N PRO A 120 -2.09 -13.14 -12.96
CA PRO A 120 -1.08 -13.26 -11.93
C PRO A 120 -0.20 -12.01 -11.82
N TYR A 121 0.22 -11.68 -10.60
CA TYR A 121 1.16 -10.59 -10.30
C TYR A 121 2.62 -11.06 -10.12
N THR A 122 2.84 -12.38 -9.99
CA THR A 122 4.15 -13.03 -9.89
C THR A 122 4.30 -14.08 -10.99
N TRP A 123 5.52 -14.61 -11.19
CA TRP A 123 5.77 -15.65 -12.20
C TRP A 123 5.43 -17.07 -11.78
N MET A 124 4.49 -17.19 -10.87
CA MET A 124 4.00 -18.45 -10.37
C MET A 124 2.49 -18.42 -10.43
N CYS A 125 1.88 -19.50 -10.90
CA CYS A 125 0.43 -19.66 -10.87
C CYS A 125 0.00 -19.77 -9.40
N PRO A 126 -0.72 -18.77 -8.87
CA PRO A 126 -1.00 -18.68 -7.43
C PRO A 126 -1.89 -19.85 -6.97
N VAL A 127 -2.87 -20.25 -7.76
CA VAL A 127 -3.76 -21.39 -7.43
C VAL A 127 -2.97 -22.71 -7.39
N CYS A 128 -2.08 -22.95 -8.36
CA CYS A 128 -1.24 -24.14 -8.39
C CYS A 128 -0.25 -24.20 -7.21
N VAL A 129 0.33 -23.06 -6.82
CA VAL A 129 1.21 -22.96 -5.64
C VAL A 129 0.44 -23.32 -4.38
N ALA A 130 -0.74 -22.72 -4.19
CA ALA A 130 -1.60 -23.00 -3.04
C ALA A 130 -2.08 -24.46 -3.01
N ALA A 131 -2.25 -25.09 -4.18
CA ALA A 131 -2.56 -26.53 -4.31
C ALA A 131 -1.36 -27.45 -4.00
N GLY A 132 -0.16 -26.91 -3.74
CA GLY A 132 1.03 -27.69 -3.40
C GLY A 132 1.67 -28.40 -4.60
N ARG A 133 1.43 -27.91 -5.82
CA ARG A 133 2.08 -28.47 -7.02
C ARG A 133 3.58 -28.15 -7.03
N SER A 134 4.34 -28.90 -7.84
CA SER A 134 5.78 -28.67 -7.99
C SER A 134 6.07 -27.26 -8.51
N ARG A 135 7.20 -26.66 -8.11
CA ARG A 135 7.58 -25.31 -8.57
C ARG A 135 7.69 -25.20 -10.10
N PRO A 136 8.28 -26.18 -10.83
CA PRO A 136 8.29 -26.17 -12.29
C PRO A 136 6.89 -26.17 -12.90
N ASP A 137 5.94 -26.92 -12.32
CA ASP A 137 4.55 -26.93 -12.79
C ASP A 137 3.82 -25.62 -12.55
N CYS A 138 4.18 -24.89 -11.50
CA CYS A 138 3.60 -23.60 -11.16
C CYS A 138 4.16 -22.45 -12.01
N TYR A 139 5.35 -22.60 -12.59
CA TYR A 139 6.01 -21.53 -13.33
C TYR A 139 5.25 -21.16 -14.60
N LEU A 140 5.10 -19.87 -14.88
CA LEU A 140 4.30 -19.40 -16.02
C LEU A 140 5.02 -19.66 -17.36
N PRO A 141 4.27 -19.98 -18.44
CA PRO A 141 4.85 -20.27 -19.75
C PRO A 141 5.31 -18.99 -20.46
N GLY A 142 6.22 -19.14 -21.42
CA GLY A 142 6.72 -18.03 -22.25
C GLY A 142 7.92 -17.28 -21.66
N ALA A 143 8.64 -17.86 -20.70
CA ALA A 143 9.90 -17.31 -20.23
C ALA A 143 11.00 -17.43 -21.31
N ARG A 144 11.80 -16.36 -21.45
CA ARG A 144 12.97 -16.31 -22.32
C ARG A 144 14.18 -16.88 -21.57
N ARG A 145 14.79 -17.93 -22.12
CA ARG A 145 16.01 -18.51 -21.57
C ARG A 145 17.23 -17.73 -22.02
N GLU A 146 18.11 -17.42 -21.08
CA GLU A 146 19.39 -16.75 -21.33
C GLU A 146 20.54 -17.43 -20.58
N LYS A 147 21.73 -17.40 -21.16
CA LYS A 147 22.97 -17.75 -20.46
C LYS A 147 23.70 -16.46 -20.07
N LYS A 148 23.79 -16.17 -18.76
CA LYS A 148 24.49 -14.98 -18.23
C LYS A 148 25.45 -15.37 -17.13
N ASN A 149 26.71 -15.00 -17.26
CA ASN A 149 27.79 -15.31 -16.32
C ASN A 149 27.88 -16.83 -16.02
N GLY A 150 27.80 -17.66 -17.06
CA GLY A 150 27.85 -19.12 -16.94
C GLY A 150 26.59 -19.79 -16.38
N LYS A 151 25.58 -19.03 -15.93
CA LYS A 151 24.31 -19.55 -15.41
C LYS A 151 23.21 -19.45 -16.47
N ILE A 152 22.44 -20.53 -16.62
CA ILE A 152 21.23 -20.54 -17.45
C ILE A 152 20.07 -20.06 -16.60
N ARG A 153 19.33 -19.09 -17.13
CA ARG A 153 18.28 -18.35 -16.43
C ARG A 153 17.06 -18.23 -17.29
N ASP A 154 15.90 -18.48 -16.71
CA ASP A 154 14.62 -18.16 -17.33
C ASP A 154 14.21 -16.77 -16.88
N PHE A 155 14.19 -15.83 -17.84
CA PHE A 155 13.69 -14.48 -17.68
C PHE A 155 12.25 -14.44 -18.11
N PRO A 156 11.35 -14.12 -17.20
CA PRO A 156 9.95 -14.19 -17.54
C PRO A 156 9.49 -13.04 -18.46
N ASN A 157 8.37 -13.26 -19.17
CA ASN A 157 7.70 -12.21 -19.93
C ASN A 157 6.87 -11.31 -18.98
N VAL A 158 7.33 -10.08 -18.78
CA VAL A 158 6.76 -9.08 -17.86
C VAL A 158 5.49 -8.44 -18.38
N ASP A 159 5.31 -8.42 -19.70
CA ASP A 159 4.16 -7.78 -20.34
C ASP A 159 2.89 -8.65 -20.22
N ARG A 160 3.03 -9.90 -19.76
CA ARG A 160 1.92 -10.82 -19.51
C ARG A 160 1.47 -10.87 -18.04
N LEU A 161 2.22 -10.27 -17.12
CA LEU A 161 1.75 -10.17 -15.75
C LEU A 161 0.72 -9.06 -15.63
N ALA A 162 -0.26 -9.26 -14.77
CA ALA A 162 -1.21 -8.24 -14.34
C ALA A 162 -0.59 -7.09 -13.53
N LYS A 163 0.72 -7.20 -13.25
CA LYS A 163 1.46 -6.25 -12.43
C LYS A 163 1.82 -5.03 -13.28
N PRO A 164 1.53 -3.81 -12.80
CA PRO A 164 1.87 -2.60 -13.54
C PRO A 164 3.39 -2.37 -13.59
N GLY A 165 3.82 -1.45 -14.46
CA GLY A 165 5.22 -1.06 -14.57
C GLY A 165 5.78 -0.48 -13.25
N GLY A 166 7.10 -0.56 -13.05
CA GLY A 166 7.72 -0.24 -11.77
C GLY A 166 7.47 1.17 -11.21
N ARG A 167 7.24 2.17 -12.07
CA ARG A 167 6.84 3.52 -11.64
C ARG A 167 5.40 3.55 -11.12
N ALA A 168 4.48 2.96 -11.87
CA ALA A 168 3.06 2.91 -11.51
C ALA A 168 2.82 2.19 -10.18
N ILE A 169 3.61 1.15 -9.86
CA ILE A 169 3.59 0.50 -8.54
C ILE A 169 3.78 1.52 -7.40
N GLY A 170 4.74 2.42 -7.54
CA GLY A 170 5.02 3.46 -6.55
C GLY A 170 3.87 4.46 -6.43
N ASP A 171 3.39 4.96 -7.58
CA ASP A 171 2.30 5.95 -7.64
C ASP A 171 1.00 5.40 -7.02
N GLN A 172 0.68 4.12 -7.27
CA GLN A 172 -0.51 3.46 -6.73
C GLN A 172 -0.38 3.15 -5.24
N GLY A 173 0.83 2.80 -4.78
CA GLY A 173 1.15 2.69 -3.35
C GLY A 173 0.96 4.02 -2.62
N ILE A 174 1.41 5.14 -3.20
CA ILE A 174 1.17 6.49 -2.67
C ILE A 174 -0.32 6.77 -2.56
N GLN A 175 -1.11 6.43 -3.58
CA GLN A 175 -2.56 6.65 -3.59
C GLN A 175 -3.27 5.90 -2.44
N ALA A 176 -2.89 4.63 -2.20
CA ALA A 176 -3.40 3.85 -1.08
C ALA A 176 -3.04 4.46 0.28
N ILE A 177 -1.76 4.83 0.46
CA ILE A 177 -1.28 5.51 1.69
C ILE A 177 -1.99 6.85 1.91
N LYS A 178 -2.23 7.63 0.85
CA LYS A 178 -2.93 8.91 0.92
C LYS A 178 -4.33 8.75 1.51
N SER A 179 -5.04 7.70 1.12
CA SER A 179 -6.40 7.39 1.58
C SER A 179 -6.41 6.99 3.06
N LEU A 180 -5.44 6.16 3.49
CA LEU A 180 -5.24 5.84 4.91
C LEU A 180 -4.89 7.09 5.74
N LEU A 181 -3.98 7.93 5.25
CA LEU A 181 -3.58 9.15 5.93
C LEU A 181 -4.75 10.14 6.07
N ARG A 182 -5.64 10.27 5.07
CA ARG A 182 -6.86 11.09 5.22
C ARG A 182 -7.73 10.60 6.39
N ALA A 183 -7.90 9.28 6.53
CA ALA A 183 -8.66 8.70 7.64
C ALA A 183 -7.99 8.97 8.99
N VAL A 184 -6.67 8.80 9.09
CA VAL A 184 -5.89 9.05 10.32
C VAL A 184 -5.94 10.52 10.71
N LEU A 185 -5.64 11.43 9.77
CA LEU A 185 -5.60 12.87 10.03
C LEU A 185 -6.98 13.39 10.47
N LYS A 186 -8.07 12.86 9.91
CA LYS A 186 -9.43 13.22 10.34
C LYS A 186 -9.67 12.98 11.83
N VAL A 187 -9.00 11.99 12.44
CA VAL A 187 -9.14 11.67 13.87
C VAL A 187 -8.01 12.20 14.74
N SER A 188 -6.79 12.34 14.20
CA SER A 188 -5.63 12.80 14.96
C SER A 188 -5.54 14.32 15.04
N ASP A 189 -5.79 15.00 13.92
CA ASP A 189 -5.79 16.46 13.79
C ASP A 189 -6.67 16.89 12.59
N PRO A 190 -7.96 17.22 12.81
CA PRO A 190 -8.87 17.64 11.75
C PRO A 190 -8.44 18.93 11.02
N THR A 191 -7.49 19.68 11.58
CA THR A 191 -6.92 20.88 10.96
C THR A 191 -5.75 20.55 10.03
N ALA A 192 -5.21 19.33 10.12
CA ALA A 192 -4.15 18.89 9.24
C ALA A 192 -4.58 18.92 7.77
N ARG A 193 -3.61 19.20 6.90
CA ARG A 193 -3.77 19.21 5.44
C ARG A 193 -2.77 18.26 4.82
N LEU A 194 -3.28 17.30 4.06
CA LEU A 194 -2.51 16.38 3.23
C LEU A 194 -2.49 16.91 1.80
N ARG A 195 -1.30 16.95 1.19
CA ARG A 195 -1.10 17.40 -0.20
C ARG A 195 -0.16 16.45 -0.95
N ASP A 196 -0.40 16.33 -2.25
CA ASP A 196 0.49 15.62 -3.16
C ASP A 196 1.73 16.47 -3.43
N GLY A 197 2.89 15.86 -3.25
CA GLY A 197 4.19 16.41 -3.61
C GLY A 197 4.56 17.75 -2.99
N GLY A 198 5.75 18.20 -3.36
CA GLY A 198 6.31 19.49 -2.98
C GLY A 198 7.73 19.67 -3.51
N GLY A 199 8.16 20.93 -3.68
CA GLY A 199 9.49 21.24 -4.18
C GLY A 199 9.57 21.47 -5.68
N ALA A 200 10.70 22.03 -6.14
CA ALA A 200 10.88 22.44 -7.53
C ALA A 200 10.89 21.27 -8.53
N ARG A 201 11.12 20.02 -8.07
CA ARG A 201 11.23 18.82 -8.92
C ARG A 201 10.43 17.62 -8.41
N GLY A 202 9.53 17.81 -7.44
CA GLY A 202 8.77 16.72 -6.83
C GLY A 202 9.65 15.84 -5.95
N GLU A 203 10.43 16.48 -5.08
CA GLU A 203 11.41 15.80 -4.25
C GLU A 203 10.82 14.93 -3.13
N PHE A 204 9.54 15.13 -2.81
CA PHE A 204 8.76 14.33 -1.88
C PHE A 204 7.47 13.86 -2.53
N ASP A 205 6.95 12.75 -2.05
CA ASP A 205 5.69 12.18 -2.53
C ASP A 205 4.49 12.87 -1.90
N LEU A 206 4.53 13.17 -0.60
CA LEU A 206 3.43 13.79 0.15
C LEU A 206 3.92 14.86 1.12
N THR A 207 3.03 15.79 1.46
CA THR A 207 3.23 16.72 2.59
C THR A 207 2.04 16.71 3.53
N VAL A 208 2.31 16.72 4.83
CA VAL A 208 1.30 16.91 5.88
C VAL A 208 1.63 18.18 6.64
N ALA A 209 0.64 19.06 6.79
CA ALA A 209 0.85 20.30 7.50
C ALA A 209 -0.26 20.61 8.50
N THR A 210 0.14 21.03 9.69
CA THR A 210 -0.69 21.47 10.82
C THR A 210 -0.31 22.89 11.22
N HIS A 211 -0.83 23.44 12.33
CA HIS A 211 -0.37 24.73 12.87
C HIS A 211 1.06 24.69 13.44
N GLU A 212 1.58 23.49 13.71
CA GLU A 212 2.88 23.28 14.36
C GLU A 212 3.89 22.54 13.49
N VAL A 213 3.44 21.66 12.61
CA VAL A 213 4.28 20.72 11.86
C VAL A 213 4.08 20.93 10.36
N LEU A 214 5.19 20.87 9.61
CA LEU A 214 5.22 20.65 8.17
C LEU A 214 6.11 19.43 7.93
N ALA A 215 5.47 18.29 7.71
CA ALA A 215 6.13 17.02 7.44
C ALA A 215 6.26 16.79 5.93
N PHE A 216 7.48 16.54 5.48
CA PHE A 216 7.81 16.11 4.13
C PHE A 216 7.96 14.60 4.11
N ILE A 217 7.15 13.92 3.32
CA ILE A 217 7.02 12.47 3.36
C ILE A 217 7.49 11.87 2.05
N GLU A 218 8.51 11.01 2.13
CA GLU A 218 8.85 10.09 1.06
C GLU A 218 8.14 8.75 1.30
N VAL A 219 7.41 8.26 0.32
CA VAL A 219 6.62 7.04 0.43
C VAL A 219 7.29 5.91 -0.36
N LYS A 220 7.32 4.73 0.27
CA LYS A 220 7.80 3.46 -0.28
C LYS A 220 6.80 2.37 0.07
N ALA A 221 5.68 2.37 -0.66
CA ALA A 221 4.53 1.52 -0.38
C ALA A 221 4.35 0.43 -1.45
N LYS A 222 5.30 -0.51 -1.50
CA LYS A 222 5.18 -1.69 -2.38
C LYS A 222 4.48 -2.82 -1.62
N PRO A 223 3.48 -3.49 -2.22
CA PRO A 223 2.73 -4.52 -1.51
C PRO A 223 3.60 -5.72 -1.18
N LEU A 224 3.34 -6.36 -0.03
CA LEU A 224 3.91 -7.68 0.28
C LEU A 224 3.24 -8.74 -0.60
N VAL A 225 1.92 -8.64 -0.74
CA VAL A 225 1.11 -9.52 -1.56
C VAL A 225 0.05 -8.70 -2.28
N SER A 226 -0.28 -9.09 -3.51
CA SER A 226 -1.47 -8.61 -4.21
C SER A 226 -2.31 -9.81 -4.59
N TYR A 227 -3.63 -9.71 -4.43
CA TYR A 227 -4.53 -10.86 -4.60
C TYR A 227 -4.95 -10.98 -6.07
N PRO A 228 -4.46 -11.99 -6.80
CA PRO A 228 -4.69 -12.10 -8.24
C PRO A 228 -6.18 -12.27 -8.54
N LEU A 229 -6.64 -11.60 -9.59
CA LEU A 229 -7.99 -11.79 -10.11
C LEU A 229 -8.09 -13.20 -10.72
N VAL A 230 -9.09 -13.94 -10.26
CA VAL A 230 -9.48 -15.25 -10.76
C VAL A 230 -10.87 -15.15 -11.38
N VAL A 231 -10.98 -15.73 -12.57
CA VAL A 231 -12.19 -15.74 -13.37
C VAL A 231 -12.55 -17.18 -13.68
N ASP A 232 -13.79 -17.56 -13.39
CA ASP A 232 -14.33 -18.85 -13.80
C ASP A 232 -14.83 -18.76 -15.26
N ILE A 233 -14.28 -19.61 -16.12
CA ILE A 233 -14.66 -19.72 -17.53
C ILE A 233 -15.34 -21.08 -17.74
N SER A 234 -16.52 -21.06 -18.33
CA SER A 234 -17.49 -22.16 -18.41
C SER A 234 -17.04 -23.51 -18.94
N ASP A 235 -15.83 -23.60 -19.46
CA ASP A 235 -15.44 -24.60 -20.45
C ASP A 235 -14.86 -25.84 -19.76
N SER A 236 -15.74 -26.69 -19.25
CA SER A 236 -15.39 -27.95 -18.58
C SER A 236 -14.60 -28.93 -19.46
N ASP A 237 -14.63 -28.73 -20.78
CA ASP A 237 -13.95 -29.57 -21.77
C ASP A 237 -12.47 -29.22 -21.98
N ASN A 238 -12.02 -28.06 -21.48
CA ASN A 238 -10.63 -27.60 -21.58
C ASN A 238 -9.85 -27.81 -20.28
N ARG A 239 -9.93 -29.01 -19.68
CA ARG A 239 -8.96 -29.45 -18.65
C ARG A 239 -7.61 -29.76 -19.29
N GLU A 240 -7.04 -28.78 -19.97
CA GLU A 240 -5.69 -28.88 -20.47
C GLU A 240 -4.72 -29.08 -19.31
N LYS A 241 -3.77 -30.00 -19.50
CA LYS A 241 -2.80 -30.38 -18.47
C LYS A 241 -1.74 -29.29 -18.21
N HIS A 242 -1.74 -28.18 -18.96
CA HIS A 242 -0.67 -27.19 -18.96
C HIS A 242 -1.19 -25.76 -18.89
N HIS A 243 -0.38 -24.87 -18.31
CA HIS A 243 -0.65 -23.45 -18.33
C HIS A 243 -0.55 -22.89 -19.75
N ARG A 244 -1.49 -22.02 -20.13
CA ARG A 244 -1.41 -21.23 -21.37
C ARG A 244 -2.00 -19.85 -21.19
N TRP A 245 -1.56 -18.93 -22.02
CA TRP A 245 -2.12 -17.58 -22.08
C TRP A 245 -3.28 -17.55 -23.07
N GLN A 246 -4.36 -16.86 -22.71
CA GLN A 246 -5.56 -16.74 -23.55
C GLN A 246 -6.25 -15.39 -23.32
N ASN A 247 -6.75 -14.79 -24.41
CA ASN A 247 -7.69 -13.68 -24.33
C ASN A 247 -9.07 -14.20 -23.90
N ILE A 248 -9.62 -13.57 -22.87
CA ILE A 248 -10.93 -13.92 -22.30
C ILE A 248 -11.78 -12.66 -22.33
N SER A 249 -13.05 -12.80 -22.71
CA SER A 249 -14.01 -11.71 -22.58
C SER A 249 -14.55 -11.67 -21.15
N ALA A 250 -14.60 -10.48 -20.57
CA ALA A 250 -15.21 -10.27 -19.26
C ALA A 250 -16.71 -10.60 -19.28
N GLY A 251 -17.40 -10.38 -20.41
CA GLY A 251 -18.79 -10.78 -20.59
C GLY A 251 -19.03 -12.29 -20.54
N ALA A 252 -18.05 -13.10 -20.96
CA ALA A 252 -18.15 -14.57 -20.99
C ALA A 252 -17.81 -15.25 -19.64
N ALA A 253 -17.26 -14.50 -18.69
CA ALA A 253 -16.91 -14.99 -17.36
C ALA A 253 -18.15 -15.31 -16.51
N LYS A 254 -18.14 -16.44 -15.80
CA LYS A 254 -19.22 -16.83 -14.86
C LYS A 254 -19.11 -16.09 -13.53
N SER A 255 -17.90 -15.99 -12.99
CA SER A 255 -17.64 -15.35 -11.70
C SER A 255 -16.27 -14.67 -11.70
N PHE A 256 -16.13 -13.72 -10.78
CA PHE A 256 -14.93 -12.93 -10.57
C PHE A 256 -14.59 -13.00 -9.08
N SER A 257 -13.35 -13.29 -8.74
CA SER A 257 -12.91 -13.33 -7.35
C SER A 257 -11.45 -12.92 -7.22
N LEU A 258 -11.06 -12.39 -6.06
CA LEU A 258 -9.64 -12.26 -5.70
C LEU A 258 -9.20 -13.48 -4.89
N PHE A 259 -8.03 -14.04 -5.17
CA PHE A 259 -7.55 -15.24 -4.50
C PHE A 259 -6.60 -14.95 -3.33
N LEU A 260 -6.96 -15.43 -2.14
CA LEU A 260 -6.18 -15.34 -0.90
C LEU A 260 -5.32 -16.59 -0.74
N GLY A 261 -4.11 -16.56 -1.31
CA GLY A 261 -3.27 -17.75 -1.48
C GLY A 261 -2.82 -18.47 -0.20
N ALA A 262 -2.67 -17.78 0.93
CA ALA A 262 -2.22 -18.42 2.17
C ALA A 262 -3.33 -19.29 2.80
N ILE A 263 -4.57 -18.83 2.74
CA ILE A 263 -5.75 -19.51 3.30
C ILE A 263 -6.59 -20.25 2.26
N LYS A 264 -6.27 -20.08 0.98
CA LYS A 264 -6.94 -20.70 -0.18
C LYS A 264 -8.40 -20.29 -0.34
N GLU A 265 -8.72 -19.06 0.03
CA GLU A 265 -10.08 -18.49 -0.05
C GLU A 265 -10.24 -17.56 -1.25
N PHE A 266 -11.49 -17.32 -1.63
CA PHE A 266 -11.87 -16.45 -2.74
C PHE A 266 -12.76 -15.30 -2.26
N LEU A 267 -12.38 -14.07 -2.58
CA LEU A 267 -13.19 -12.88 -2.33
C LEU A 267 -14.02 -12.58 -3.57
N ASN A 268 -15.32 -12.86 -3.53
CA ASN A 268 -16.21 -12.70 -4.68
C ASN A 268 -16.43 -11.22 -5.03
N LEU A 269 -16.28 -10.91 -6.31
CA LEU A 269 -16.51 -9.60 -6.91
C LEU A 269 -17.72 -9.65 -7.84
N SER A 270 -18.33 -8.49 -8.07
CA SER A 270 -19.27 -8.31 -9.18
C SER A 270 -18.53 -8.24 -10.51
N ARG A 271 -19.25 -8.50 -11.61
CA ARG A 271 -18.72 -8.28 -12.97
C ARG A 271 -18.53 -6.78 -13.21
N PRO A 272 -17.44 -6.33 -13.86
CA PRO A 272 -17.30 -4.94 -14.29
C PRO A 272 -18.39 -4.57 -15.29
N THR A 273 -18.87 -3.33 -15.22
CA THR A 273 -19.88 -2.75 -16.13
C THR A 273 -19.37 -1.41 -16.63
N ILE A 274 -19.85 -0.95 -17.78
CA ILE A 274 -19.45 0.36 -18.36
C ILE A 274 -19.65 1.48 -17.34
N ASP A 275 -20.71 1.43 -16.54
CA ASP A 275 -21.05 2.50 -15.58
C ASP A 275 -20.13 2.54 -14.34
N ASN A 276 -19.31 1.51 -14.10
CA ASN A 276 -18.44 1.44 -12.91
C ASN A 276 -16.96 1.18 -13.21
N VAL A 277 -16.54 1.14 -14.48
CA VAL A 277 -15.15 0.84 -14.88
C VAL A 277 -14.11 1.78 -14.26
N ASP A 278 -14.48 3.03 -13.95
CA ASP A 278 -13.55 4.02 -13.38
C ASP A 278 -13.09 3.71 -11.95
N SER A 279 -13.78 2.80 -11.26
CA SER A 279 -13.46 2.43 -9.87
C SER A 279 -13.63 0.95 -9.54
N TRP A 280 -14.18 0.12 -10.43
CA TRP A 280 -14.25 -1.32 -10.24
C TRP A 280 -12.82 -1.90 -10.04
N PRO A 281 -12.56 -2.76 -9.03
CA PRO A 281 -13.50 -3.44 -8.15
C PRO A 281 -13.66 -2.79 -6.75
N LEU A 282 -13.20 -1.55 -6.54
CA LEU A 282 -13.16 -0.94 -5.21
C LEU A 282 -14.52 -0.89 -4.48
N PRO A 283 -15.67 -0.62 -5.13
CA PRO A 283 -16.95 -0.71 -4.45
C PRO A 283 -17.26 -2.11 -3.88
N ASP A 284 -16.87 -3.18 -4.59
CA ASP A 284 -17.01 -4.55 -4.07
C ASP A 284 -16.08 -4.80 -2.90
N LEU A 285 -14.82 -4.35 -3.00
CA LEU A 285 -13.88 -4.47 -1.90
C LEU A 285 -14.34 -3.68 -0.67
N ALA A 286 -14.96 -2.52 -0.86
CA ALA A 286 -15.50 -1.72 0.23
C ALA A 286 -16.65 -2.46 0.93
N ARG A 287 -17.57 -3.06 0.17
CA ARG A 287 -18.64 -3.92 0.70
C ARG A 287 -18.08 -5.12 1.48
N LEU A 288 -17.07 -5.80 0.93
CA LEU A 288 -16.38 -6.91 1.61
C LEU A 288 -15.67 -6.43 2.89
N ALA A 289 -15.03 -5.27 2.85
CA ALA A 289 -14.36 -4.65 3.98
C ALA A 289 -15.34 -4.20 5.08
N GLY A 290 -16.61 -3.98 4.75
CA GLY A 290 -17.68 -3.75 5.72
C GLY A 290 -18.10 -5.01 6.50
N ASN A 291 -17.60 -6.20 6.13
CA ASN A 291 -17.84 -7.45 6.87
C ASN A 291 -16.63 -7.79 7.76
N PRO A 292 -16.76 -7.79 9.10
CA PRO A 292 -15.68 -8.12 10.03
C PRO A 292 -15.05 -9.50 9.81
N ASP A 293 -15.83 -10.51 9.43
CA ASP A 293 -15.31 -11.86 9.20
C ASP A 293 -14.45 -11.91 7.94
N THR A 294 -14.87 -11.23 6.87
CA THR A 294 -14.07 -11.09 5.66
C THR A 294 -12.78 -10.34 5.93
N VAL A 295 -12.84 -9.26 6.73
CA VAL A 295 -11.63 -8.52 7.16
C VAL A 295 -10.70 -9.41 7.97
N ALA A 296 -11.22 -10.23 8.89
CA ALA A 296 -10.40 -11.18 9.64
C ALA A 296 -9.69 -12.19 8.72
N CYS A 297 -10.36 -12.71 7.69
CA CYS A 297 -9.74 -13.59 6.69
C CYS A 297 -8.62 -12.88 5.92
N ILE A 298 -8.82 -11.61 5.53
CA ILE A 298 -7.79 -10.81 4.84
C ILE A 298 -6.56 -10.61 5.73
N ILE A 299 -6.77 -10.29 7.02
CA ILE A 299 -5.71 -10.10 8.01
C ILE A 299 -4.94 -11.41 8.24
N ASP A 300 -5.64 -12.54 8.38
CA ASP A 300 -5.01 -13.85 8.58
C ASP A 300 -4.16 -14.24 7.37
N ASN A 301 -4.72 -14.12 6.17
CA ASN A 301 -3.99 -14.39 4.92
C ASN A 301 -2.72 -13.53 4.81
N TRP A 302 -2.83 -12.23 5.07
CA TRP A 302 -1.69 -11.32 5.03
C TRP A 302 -0.65 -11.64 6.11
N SER A 303 -1.11 -11.91 7.33
CA SER A 303 -0.22 -12.21 8.47
C SER A 303 0.57 -13.49 8.25
N GLN A 304 -0.03 -14.55 7.69
CA GLN A 304 0.70 -15.76 7.29
C GLN A 304 1.81 -15.43 6.28
N HIS A 305 1.54 -14.56 5.30
CA HIS A 305 2.55 -14.10 4.36
C HIS A 305 3.65 -13.28 5.04
N ALA A 306 3.32 -12.36 5.95
CA ALA A 306 4.27 -11.52 6.66
C ALA A 306 5.19 -12.33 7.58
N SER A 307 4.63 -13.24 8.38
CA SER A 307 5.41 -14.10 9.28
C SER A 307 6.38 -15.00 8.51
N ALA A 308 5.92 -15.63 7.43
CA ALA A 308 6.79 -16.44 6.59
C ALA A 308 7.89 -15.59 5.93
N TYR A 309 7.57 -14.38 5.48
CA TYR A 309 8.54 -13.48 4.87
C TYR A 309 9.63 -13.05 5.87
N ALA A 310 9.26 -12.68 7.10
CA ALA A 310 10.20 -12.29 8.15
C ALA A 310 11.22 -13.41 8.50
N THR A 311 10.84 -14.69 8.36
CA THR A 311 11.75 -15.82 8.58
C THR A 311 12.67 -16.15 7.41
N TRP A 312 12.42 -15.57 6.21
CA TRP A 312 13.08 -15.67 4.88
C TRP A 312 13.91 -16.91 4.52
N LYS A 313 14.82 -17.36 5.37
CA LYS A 313 15.65 -18.57 5.23
C LYS A 313 14.82 -19.86 5.30
N ASP A 314 13.84 -19.92 6.20
CA ASP A 314 13.05 -21.13 6.50
C ASP A 314 11.55 -20.95 6.19
N GLU A 315 11.24 -20.07 5.23
CA GLU A 315 9.86 -19.75 4.88
C GLU A 315 9.14 -20.94 4.21
N PRO A 316 7.86 -21.22 4.54
CA PRO A 316 7.08 -22.26 3.87
C PRO A 316 6.98 -22.05 2.36
N ASP A 317 7.30 -23.09 1.59
CA ASP A 317 7.35 -23.03 0.12
C ASP A 317 6.03 -22.52 -0.48
N ARG A 318 4.90 -22.99 0.05
CA ARG A 318 3.55 -22.60 -0.38
C ARG A 318 3.24 -21.11 -0.23
N LEU A 319 3.96 -20.38 0.64
CA LEU A 319 3.72 -18.95 0.89
C LEU A 319 4.72 -18.07 0.15
N ARG A 320 5.94 -18.59 -0.06
CA ARG A 320 7.02 -17.90 -0.76
C ARG A 320 6.61 -17.43 -2.13
N TRP A 321 5.92 -18.25 -2.92
CA TRP A 321 5.75 -17.96 -4.34
C TRP A 321 4.58 -17.04 -4.70
N HIS A 322 3.86 -16.52 -3.69
CA HIS A 322 2.76 -15.57 -3.86
C HIS A 322 3.15 -14.10 -3.68
N ARG A 323 4.29 -13.84 -3.03
CA ARG A 323 4.66 -12.48 -2.61
C ARG A 323 5.52 -11.76 -3.65
N PHE A 324 5.63 -10.45 -3.52
CA PHE A 324 6.63 -9.68 -4.25
C PHE A 324 8.02 -9.87 -3.64
N GLY A 325 9.07 -9.73 -4.45
CA GLY A 325 10.45 -9.81 -3.99
C GLY A 325 10.99 -11.23 -3.73
N CYS A 326 10.25 -12.31 -3.99
CA CYS A 326 10.56 -13.70 -3.59
C CYS A 326 11.77 -14.37 -4.27
N GLY A 327 12.44 -13.63 -5.14
CA GLY A 327 13.73 -14.01 -5.71
C GLY A 327 13.65 -15.15 -6.73
N ASN A 328 14.60 -16.08 -6.66
CA ASN A 328 14.83 -17.11 -7.66
C ASN A 328 14.84 -18.51 -7.02
N PHE A 329 14.56 -19.55 -7.80
CA PHE A 329 14.82 -20.94 -7.44
C PHE A 329 15.54 -21.68 -8.56
N ASN A 330 16.10 -22.85 -8.26
CA ASN A 330 16.75 -23.70 -9.26
C ASN A 330 15.88 -24.93 -9.54
N THR A 331 15.89 -25.38 -10.79
CA THR A 331 15.37 -26.68 -11.21
C THR A 331 16.35 -27.30 -12.20
N ASP A 332 16.32 -28.62 -12.32
CA ASP A 332 16.99 -29.32 -13.41
C ASP A 332 16.00 -29.51 -14.56
N ASP A 333 16.47 -29.31 -15.79
CA ASP A 333 15.72 -29.59 -17.01
C ASP A 333 15.83 -31.07 -17.40
N ILE A 334 15.14 -31.51 -18.46
CA ILE A 334 15.09 -32.92 -18.89
C ILE A 334 16.49 -33.48 -19.21
N ASP A 335 17.40 -32.63 -19.67
CA ASP A 335 18.80 -32.98 -20.00
C ASP A 335 19.75 -32.91 -18.79
N GLY A 336 19.24 -32.64 -17.59
CA GLY A 336 20.03 -32.45 -16.36
C GLY A 336 20.65 -31.06 -16.23
N THR A 337 20.35 -30.13 -17.15
CA THR A 337 20.84 -28.75 -17.06
C THR A 337 20.16 -28.02 -15.90
N ARG A 338 20.96 -27.47 -14.98
CA ARG A 338 20.46 -26.60 -13.91
C ARG A 338 20.04 -25.23 -14.46
N VAL A 339 18.79 -24.86 -14.23
CA VAL A 339 18.18 -23.60 -14.66
C VAL A 339 17.70 -22.81 -13.45
N GLU A 340 18.12 -21.54 -13.36
CA GLU A 340 17.61 -20.60 -12.36
C GLU A 340 16.34 -19.92 -12.90
N LYS A 341 15.22 -20.07 -12.20
CA LYS A 341 13.92 -19.47 -12.51
C LYS A 341 13.66 -18.27 -11.62
N ARG A 342 13.19 -17.15 -12.20
CA ARG A 342 12.94 -15.89 -11.48
C ARG A 342 11.45 -15.70 -11.21
N VAL A 343 11.07 -15.51 -9.96
CA VAL A 343 9.66 -15.39 -9.56
C VAL A 343 9.19 -13.95 -9.42
N ALA A 344 10.06 -13.07 -8.92
CA ALA A 344 9.82 -11.63 -8.81
C ALA A 344 11.16 -10.89 -8.76
N ASN A 345 11.15 -9.59 -9.07
CA ASN A 345 12.36 -8.77 -9.03
C ASN A 345 12.68 -8.35 -7.60
N THR A 346 13.95 -8.41 -7.17
CA THR A 346 14.37 -7.88 -5.86
C THR A 346 14.25 -6.36 -5.77
N LYS A 347 13.98 -5.67 -6.89
CA LYS A 347 13.57 -4.26 -6.87
C LYS A 347 12.15 -4.04 -6.35
N GLU A 348 11.39 -5.12 -6.17
CA GLU A 348 9.99 -5.15 -5.74
C GLU A 348 9.85 -5.67 -4.31
N LEU A 349 10.90 -5.55 -3.49
CA LEU A 349 10.78 -5.84 -2.06
C LEU A 349 9.73 -4.90 -1.43
N PRO A 350 8.93 -5.41 -0.47
CA PRO A 350 7.81 -4.71 0.13
C PRO A 350 8.24 -3.58 1.05
N GLY A 351 7.41 -2.54 1.16
CA GLY A 351 7.58 -1.45 2.11
C GLY A 351 9.00 -0.88 2.16
N LEU A 352 9.56 -0.83 3.38
CA LEU A 352 10.92 -0.35 3.65
C LEU A 352 12.00 -1.42 3.48
N ASP A 353 11.68 -2.62 3.01
CA ASP A 353 12.59 -3.75 2.93
C ASP A 353 13.55 -3.70 1.72
N ARG A 354 13.77 -2.50 1.15
CA ARG A 354 14.70 -2.27 0.04
C ARG A 354 15.69 -1.15 0.36
N THR A 355 16.97 -1.49 0.43
CA THR A 355 18.05 -0.52 0.69
C THR A 355 18.13 0.64 -0.31
N ASP A 356 17.86 0.43 -1.60
CA ASP A 356 17.83 1.50 -2.62
C ASP A 356 16.75 2.54 -2.31
N ASP A 357 15.63 2.11 -1.73
CA ASP A 357 14.49 2.96 -1.43
C ASP A 357 14.79 3.83 -0.18
N ILE A 358 15.47 3.26 0.82
CA ILE A 358 15.98 4.02 1.98
C ILE A 358 17.07 5.01 1.57
N LYS A 359 18.01 4.62 0.69
CA LYS A 359 19.07 5.52 0.21
C LYS A 359 18.49 6.73 -0.52
N LYS A 360 17.49 6.51 -1.38
CA LYS A 360 16.79 7.58 -2.10
C LYS A 360 16.02 8.47 -1.14
N GLY A 361 15.25 7.87 -0.24
CA GLY A 361 14.54 8.60 0.82
C GLY A 361 15.48 9.45 1.65
N ALA A 362 16.61 8.89 2.11
CA ALA A 362 17.63 9.63 2.87
C ALA A 362 18.23 10.77 2.06
N ALA A 363 18.57 10.56 0.78
CA ALA A 363 19.14 11.61 -0.07
C ALA A 363 18.15 12.76 -0.33
N GLN A 364 16.88 12.43 -0.62
CA GLN A 364 15.80 13.41 -0.83
C GLN A 364 15.51 14.18 0.45
N VAL A 365 15.41 13.47 1.57
CA VAL A 365 15.21 14.05 2.89
C VAL A 365 16.37 14.95 3.28
N LEU A 366 17.64 14.49 3.17
CA LEU A 366 18.82 15.29 3.52
C LEU A 366 18.88 16.62 2.77
N ARG A 367 18.46 16.65 1.50
CA ARG A 367 18.42 17.87 0.70
C ARG A 367 17.53 18.94 1.33
N TYR A 368 16.47 18.56 2.03
CA TYR A 368 15.55 19.46 2.71
C TYR A 368 15.73 19.52 4.22
N SER A 369 16.40 18.53 4.83
CA SER A 369 16.82 18.59 6.22
C SER A 369 17.72 19.78 6.47
N ARG A 370 18.43 20.29 5.45
CA ARG A 370 19.12 21.59 5.50
C ARG A 370 18.19 22.74 5.94
N LEU A 371 16.92 22.71 5.54
CA LEU A 371 15.93 23.72 5.93
C LEU A 371 15.55 23.60 7.40
N LYS A 372 15.65 22.41 8.00
CA LYS A 372 15.46 22.22 9.45
C LYS A 372 16.48 23.06 10.22
N PHE A 373 17.74 23.04 9.79
CA PHE A 373 18.80 23.91 10.31
C PHE A 373 18.57 25.41 10.02
N LEU A 374 17.61 25.79 9.17
CA LEU A 374 17.27 27.18 8.90
C LEU A 374 15.91 27.58 9.48
N CYS A 375 15.20 26.64 10.13
CA CYS A 375 13.90 26.86 10.74
C CYS A 375 14.05 27.05 12.26
N GLU A 376 13.94 28.28 12.74
CA GLU A 376 14.03 28.57 14.18
C GLU A 376 12.88 27.95 14.99
N LYS A 377 11.67 27.92 14.42
CA LYS A 377 10.50 27.29 15.03
C LYS A 377 10.61 25.76 15.12
N ARG A 378 11.55 25.14 14.40
CA ARG A 378 11.72 23.68 14.28
C ARG A 378 10.43 22.95 13.87
N SER A 379 9.69 23.55 12.96
CA SER A 379 8.42 23.00 12.44
C SER A 379 8.60 22.06 11.25
N LEU A 380 9.79 21.98 10.67
CA LEU A 380 10.05 21.19 9.47
C LEU A 380 10.48 19.78 9.87
N HIS A 381 9.81 18.79 9.31
CA HIS A 381 10.06 17.39 9.64
C HIS A 381 10.20 16.54 8.39
N SER A 382 11.07 15.53 8.46
CA SER A 382 11.27 14.53 7.43
C SER A 382 10.73 13.17 7.85
N VAL A 383 9.96 12.55 6.96
CA VAL A 383 9.30 11.27 7.21
C VAL A 383 9.61 10.32 6.06
N LEU A 384 10.07 9.12 6.39
CA LEU A 384 10.09 7.99 5.46
C LEU A 384 8.95 7.05 5.82
N MET A 385 8.04 6.80 4.88
CA MET A 385 6.83 6.02 5.11
C MET A 385 6.74 4.83 4.16
N GLY A 386 6.39 3.66 4.68
CA GLY A 386 6.06 2.47 3.91
C GLY A 386 4.79 1.80 4.42
N ASN A 387 4.21 0.91 3.60
CA ASN A 387 3.10 0.06 4.02
C ASN A 387 3.53 -1.02 5.02
N THR A 388 4.80 -1.39 5.03
CA THR A 388 5.42 -2.27 6.04
C THR A 388 6.78 -1.73 6.43
N ASP A 389 7.22 -2.08 7.63
CA ASP A 389 8.63 -1.95 8.01
C ASP A 389 9.49 -2.95 7.20
N ALA A 390 10.82 -2.90 7.35
CA ALA A 390 11.75 -3.87 6.78
C ALA A 390 11.66 -5.22 7.53
N LEU A 391 10.60 -5.98 7.26
CA LEU A 391 10.28 -7.23 7.97
C LEU A 391 11.42 -8.25 8.04
N THR A 392 12.27 -8.31 7.01
CA THR A 392 13.40 -9.25 6.95
C THR A 392 14.72 -8.61 7.36
N HIS A 393 14.92 -7.34 7.02
CA HIS A 393 16.24 -6.70 7.11
C HIS A 393 16.25 -5.46 8.01
N HIS A 394 15.31 -5.35 8.97
CA HIS A 394 15.25 -4.25 9.92
C HIS A 394 16.59 -4.02 10.61
N ASP A 395 17.14 -5.08 11.22
CA ASP A 395 18.39 -5.02 11.97
C ASP A 395 19.60 -4.69 11.09
N ASP A 396 19.57 -5.13 9.82
CA ASP A 396 20.70 -4.97 8.91
C ASP A 396 20.90 -3.51 8.48
N TYR A 397 19.81 -2.75 8.25
CA TYR A 397 19.93 -1.40 7.70
C TYR A 397 18.87 -0.38 8.10
N VAL A 398 17.73 -0.76 8.70
CA VAL A 398 16.78 0.24 9.24
C VAL A 398 17.20 0.70 10.63
N SER A 399 17.41 -0.25 11.54
CA SER A 399 17.80 0.00 12.93
C SER A 399 19.02 0.94 13.06
N PRO A 400 20.12 0.78 12.29
CA PRO A 400 21.26 1.69 12.33
C PRO A 400 20.94 3.14 11.92
N LEU A 401 19.87 3.36 11.15
CA LEU A 401 19.48 4.67 10.63
C LEU A 401 18.45 5.40 11.49
N LEU A 402 17.70 4.67 12.34
CA LEU A 402 16.64 5.23 13.17
C LEU A 402 17.12 6.40 14.04
N HIS A 403 18.38 6.35 14.47
CA HIS A 403 18.98 7.35 15.35
C HIS A 403 20.11 8.13 14.69
N LEU A 404 20.18 8.15 13.36
CA LEU A 404 21.24 8.90 12.70
C LEU A 404 20.91 10.40 12.70
N LYS A 405 21.83 11.19 13.26
CA LYS A 405 21.79 12.66 13.22
C LYS A 405 22.83 13.21 12.28
N VAL A 406 22.51 14.34 11.68
CA VAL A 406 23.42 15.19 10.93
C VAL A 406 23.74 16.44 11.74
N ILE A 407 24.96 16.94 11.57
CA ILE A 407 25.48 18.17 12.18
C ILE A 407 25.54 19.22 11.08
N ASP A 408 25.23 20.47 11.40
CA ASP A 408 25.43 21.57 10.45
C ASP A 408 26.92 21.69 10.08
N SER A 409 27.18 22.01 8.81
CA SER A 409 28.49 22.32 8.24
C SER A 409 29.29 23.37 9.02
N GLN A 410 28.62 24.24 9.79
CA GLN A 410 29.26 25.24 10.64
C GLN A 410 29.78 24.66 11.98
N GLY A 411 29.61 23.35 12.21
CA GLY A 411 30.26 22.63 13.30
C GLY A 411 29.72 22.91 14.69
N ALA A 412 28.61 23.64 14.83
CA ALA A 412 27.89 23.90 16.07
C ALA A 412 27.27 22.59 16.62
N PRO A 413 27.90 21.88 17.58
CA PRO A 413 27.44 20.56 18.02
C PRO A 413 26.08 20.61 18.72
N GLU A 414 25.68 21.79 19.20
CA GLU A 414 24.37 22.07 19.79
C GLU A 414 23.21 21.97 18.78
N ARG A 415 23.50 22.04 17.47
CA ARG A 415 22.49 21.96 16.42
C ARG A 415 22.68 20.70 15.61
N THR A 416 22.07 19.62 16.10
CA THR A 416 21.96 18.34 15.38
C THR A 416 20.52 18.08 14.98
N GLU A 417 20.32 17.54 13.78
CA GLU A 417 19.01 17.19 13.25
C GLU A 417 18.97 15.71 12.89
N TRP A 418 17.85 15.04 13.15
CA TRP A 418 17.66 13.68 12.66
C TRP A 418 17.61 13.67 11.14
N ILE A 419 18.16 12.63 10.51
CA ILE A 419 17.90 12.39 9.08
C ILE A 419 16.40 12.22 8.89
N PHE A 420 15.79 11.30 9.63
CA PHE A 420 14.35 11.08 9.65
C PHE A 420 13.79 11.43 11.02
N ASP A 421 12.84 12.35 11.08
CA ASP A 421 12.09 12.63 12.31
C ASP A 421 11.07 11.53 12.61
N ALA A 422 10.63 10.81 11.57
CA ALA A 422 9.89 9.57 11.70
C ALA A 422 10.22 8.58 10.59
N MET A 423 10.25 7.30 10.93
CA MET A 423 10.25 6.18 9.99
C MET A 423 9.02 5.32 10.29
N ILE A 424 8.06 5.32 9.38
CA ILE A 424 6.74 4.73 9.57
C ILE A 424 6.61 3.57 8.61
N GLY A 425 6.66 2.34 9.08
CA GLY A 425 6.32 1.17 8.28
C GLY A 425 5.21 0.43 8.98
N LEU A 426 3.95 0.81 8.81
CA LEU A 426 2.72 0.50 9.60
C LEU A 426 2.77 -0.65 10.65
N THR A 427 3.40 -1.78 10.34
CA THR A 427 3.78 -2.86 11.28
C THR A 427 4.70 -2.43 12.43
N HIS A 428 5.55 -1.43 12.24
CA HIS A 428 6.45 -0.84 13.23
C HIS A 428 6.71 0.63 12.87
N ASN A 429 6.45 1.53 13.82
CA ASN A 429 6.63 2.97 13.63
C ASN A 429 7.69 3.48 14.60
N HIS A 430 8.60 4.30 14.11
CA HIS A 430 9.63 4.97 14.89
C HIS A 430 9.48 6.48 14.79
N PHE A 431 9.42 7.16 15.93
CA PHE A 431 9.24 8.61 16.01
C PHE A 431 10.37 9.24 16.84
N ASN A 432 11.25 9.98 16.19
CA ASN A 432 12.24 10.81 16.86
C ASN A 432 11.64 12.17 17.31
N ALA A 433 10.57 12.62 16.65
CA ALA A 433 9.79 13.79 17.03
C ALA A 433 8.39 13.37 17.54
N SER A 434 8.12 13.60 18.82
CA SER A 434 6.88 13.16 19.48
C SER A 434 5.60 13.67 18.82
N LYS A 435 5.60 14.91 18.31
CA LYS A 435 4.46 15.51 17.60
C LYS A 435 4.05 14.71 16.35
N LEU A 436 5.01 14.07 15.68
CA LEU A 436 4.69 13.20 14.55
C LEU A 436 3.97 11.93 15.02
N GLY A 437 4.32 11.41 16.20
CA GLY A 437 3.59 10.30 16.81
C GLY A 437 2.13 10.65 17.11
N GLU A 438 1.84 11.89 17.49
CA GLU A 438 0.47 12.38 17.69
C GLU A 438 -0.31 12.54 16.37
N ILE A 439 0.35 13.06 15.32
CA ILE A 439 -0.25 13.25 14.00
C ILE A 439 -0.52 11.91 13.30
N PHE A 440 0.43 10.97 13.38
CA PHE A 440 0.35 9.65 12.78
C PHE A 440 -0.07 8.57 13.80
N ALA A 441 -0.95 8.95 14.73
CA ALA A 441 -1.51 8.08 15.77
C ALA A 441 -2.55 7.11 15.20
N PHE A 442 -2.11 6.10 14.45
CA PHE A 442 -2.98 5.12 13.80
C PHE A 442 -3.92 4.40 14.77
N GLU A 443 -3.53 4.23 16.03
CA GLU A 443 -4.35 3.64 17.09
C GLU A 443 -5.65 4.40 17.38
N ARG A 444 -5.68 5.72 17.09
CA ARG A 444 -6.88 6.55 17.26
C ARG A 444 -8.00 6.19 16.28
N LEU A 445 -7.68 5.52 15.18
CA LEU A 445 -8.68 5.00 14.24
C LEU A 445 -9.67 4.04 14.92
N LEU A 446 -9.20 3.24 15.88
CA LEU A 446 -10.04 2.29 16.58
C LEU A 446 -10.84 2.92 17.72
N THR A 447 -10.35 4.00 18.32
CA THR A 447 -11.07 4.71 19.40
C THR A 447 -12.21 5.56 18.87
N ALA A 448 -12.04 6.16 17.69
CA ALA A 448 -13.06 7.01 17.07
C ALA A 448 -14.36 6.27 16.68
N LEU A 449 -14.29 4.93 16.58
CA LEU A 449 -15.40 4.08 16.15
C LEU A 449 -16.16 3.40 17.29
N THR A 450 -15.68 3.52 18.52
CA THR A 450 -16.41 2.95 19.67
C THR A 450 -17.55 3.91 19.97
N PRO A 451 -18.84 3.53 19.74
CA PRO A 451 -19.94 4.37 20.19
C PRO A 451 -19.80 4.54 21.70
N PRO A 452 -20.12 5.71 22.28
CA PRO A 452 -20.21 5.81 23.73
C PRO A 452 -21.13 4.68 24.21
N THR A 453 -20.60 3.82 25.07
CA THR A 453 -21.19 2.52 25.47
C THR A 453 -22.60 2.61 26.04
N ASN A 454 -23.10 3.82 26.30
CA ASN A 454 -24.43 4.07 26.81
C ASN A 454 -25.53 3.91 25.74
N ASP A 455 -25.27 4.18 24.45
CA ASP A 455 -26.32 4.13 23.41
C ASP A 455 -26.62 2.71 22.88
N LEU A 456 -25.63 1.81 22.90
CA LEU A 456 -25.83 0.44 22.40
C LEU A 456 -26.66 -0.42 23.34
N THR A 457 -26.66 -0.10 24.64
CA THR A 457 -27.45 -0.84 25.63
C THR A 457 -28.92 -0.41 25.56
N GLU A 458 -29.20 0.88 25.30
CA GLU A 458 -30.55 1.39 25.05
C GLU A 458 -31.08 0.96 23.66
N ALA A 459 -30.25 0.97 22.61
CA ALA A 459 -30.66 0.51 21.29
C ALA A 459 -30.96 -1.00 21.23
N LEU A 460 -30.22 -1.82 21.99
CA LEU A 460 -30.51 -3.25 22.12
C LEU A 460 -31.68 -3.53 23.07
N ALA A 461 -31.89 -2.72 24.11
CA ALA A 461 -33.07 -2.82 24.97
C ALA A 461 -34.36 -2.47 24.21
N HIS A 462 -34.33 -1.44 23.35
CA HIS A 462 -35.48 -1.07 22.52
C HIS A 462 -35.74 -2.04 21.36
N ALA A 463 -34.71 -2.73 20.86
CA ALA A 463 -34.89 -3.79 19.86
C ALA A 463 -35.50 -5.07 20.45
N GLN A 464 -35.33 -5.32 21.76
CA GLN A 464 -35.97 -6.46 22.44
C GLN A 464 -37.45 -6.19 22.76
N ASP A 465 -37.83 -4.95 23.08
CA ASP A 465 -39.25 -4.58 23.32
C ASP A 465 -40.10 -4.49 22.04
N ALA A 466 -39.49 -4.33 20.86
CA ALA A 466 -40.21 -4.22 19.59
C ALA A 466 -40.55 -5.58 18.92
N SER A 467 -40.31 -6.70 19.62
CA SER A 467 -40.43 -8.07 19.06
C SER A 467 -41.49 -8.96 19.75
N LEU A 468 -42.59 -8.35 20.21
CA LEU A 468 -43.80 -9.06 20.66
C LEU A 468 -45.06 -8.47 20.00
N PRO A 469 -45.83 -9.28 19.24
CA PRO A 469 -47.27 -9.37 19.40
C PRO A 469 -47.66 -10.37 20.50
#